data_AF-A0A8T0C6Z6-F1
#
_entry.id   AF-A0A8T0C6Z6-F1
#
_cell.length_a   1.000
_cell.length_b   1.000
_cell.length_c   1.000
_cell.angle_alpha   90.00
_cell.angle_beta   90.00
_cell.angle_gamma   90.00
#
_symmetry.space_group_name_H-M   'P 1'
#
loop_
_entity.id
_entity.type
_entity.pdbx_description
1 polymer ?
#
loop_
_entity_poly.entity_id
_entity_poly.type
_entity_poly.pdbx_seq_one_letter_code
_entity_poly.pdbx_strand_id
1 'polypeptide(L)'
;MLIIKTLVAMCPLIGLLGTVTGMISVFETMATQGTGNPRLMASGISMATIPTMAGMVAALSGVFFSTRLEARAKMAKEKLIDSLPHH
;
A
#
# COMPACT_ATOMS: atom_id res chain seq x y z
N MET A 1 12.43 -13.66 -4.31
CA MET A 1 12.01 -12.28 -3.93
C MET A 1 10.70 -11.81 -4.55
N LEU A 2 10.16 -12.52 -5.54
CA LEU A 2 8.91 -12.14 -6.22
C LEU A 2 7.73 -11.94 -5.26
N ILE A 3 7.56 -12.81 -4.26
CA ILE A 3 6.44 -12.76 -3.29
C ILE A 3 6.40 -11.43 -2.51
N ILE A 4 7.55 -10.92 -2.06
CA ILE A 4 7.62 -9.66 -1.33
C ILE A 4 7.27 -8.49 -2.25
N LYS A 5 7.84 -8.49 -3.47
CA LYS A 5 7.57 -7.45 -4.47
C LYS A 5 6.09 -7.40 -4.88
N THR A 6 5.44 -8.54 -5.07
CA THR A 6 4.01 -8.60 -5.39
C THR A 6 3.14 -8.15 -4.22
N LEU A 7 3.42 -8.57 -2.99
CA LEU A 7 2.67 -8.10 -1.81
C LEU A 7 2.73 -6.57 -1.67
N VAL A 8 3.93 -6.00 -1.84
CA VAL A 8 4.14 -4.55 -1.79
C VAL A 8 3.40 -3.82 -2.90
N ALA A 9 3.36 -4.38 -4.11
CA ALA A 9 2.60 -3.83 -5.23
C ALA A 9 1.08 -3.92 -5.05
N MET A 10 0.58 -4.82 -4.20
CA MET A 10 -0.85 -4.93 -3.88
C MET A 10 -1.31 -3.92 -2.82
N CYS A 11 -0.42 -3.44 -1.93
CA CYS A 11 -0.78 -2.48 -0.88
C CYS A 11 -1.49 -1.20 -1.38
N PRO A 12 -1.06 -0.53 -2.47
CA PRO A 12 -1.76 0.62 -3.02
C PRO A 12 -3.14 0.28 -3.58
N LEU A 13 -3.30 -0.91 -4.18
CA LEU A 13 -4.56 -1.35 -4.76
C LEU A 13 -5.61 -1.59 -3.66
N ILE A 14 -5.20 -2.11 -2.51
CA ILE A 14 -6.05 -2.24 -1.32
C ILE A 14 -6.44 -0.85 -0.80
N GLY A 15 -5.51 0.10 -0.78
CA GLY A 15 -5.80 1.49 -0.41
C GLY A 15 -6.84 2.14 -1.31
N LEU A 16 -6.77 1.91 -2.62
CA LEU A 16 -7.74 2.39 -3.60
C LEU A 16 -9.14 1.78 -3.37
N LEU A 17 -9.22 0.48 -3.06
CA LEU A 17 -10.48 -0.18 -2.71
C LEU A 17 -11.14 0.49 -1.49
N GLY A 18 -10.34 0.85 -0.48
CA GLY A 18 -10.79 1.58 0.70
C GLY A 18 -11.38 2.95 0.36
N THR A 19 -10.82 3.65 -0.62
CA THR A 19 -11.35 4.94 -1.12
C THR A 19 -12.71 4.77 -1.75
N VAL A 20 -12.89 3.72 -2.58
CA VAL A 20 -14.17 3.44 -3.25
C VAL A 20 -15.24 3.11 -2.22
N THR A 21 -14.93 2.27 -1.22
CA THR A 21 -15.86 1.96 -0.12
C THR A 21 -16.18 3.17 0.74
N GLY A 22 -15.19 4.02 1.04
CA GLY A 22 -15.41 5.28 1.75
C GLY A 22 -16.35 6.21 0.99
N MET A 23 -16.15 6.38 -0.32
CA MET A 23 -17.02 7.20 -1.17
C MET A 23 -18.45 6.65 -1.25
N ILE A 24 -18.65 5.33 -1.26
CA ILE A 24 -19.99 4.72 -1.20
C ILE A 24 -20.73 5.13 0.08
N SER A 25 -20.05 5.11 1.24
CA SER A 25 -20.64 5.55 2.51
C SER A 25 -21.05 7.03 2.50
N VAL A 26 -20.29 7.89 1.81
CA VAL A 26 -20.68 9.30 1.62
C VAL A 26 -21.97 9.42 0.81
N PHE A 27 -22.09 8.67 -0.27
CA PHE A 27 -23.31 8.65 -1.09
C PHE A 27 -24.53 8.17 -0.32
N GLU A 28 -24.36 7.15 0.53
CA GLU A 28 -25.43 6.62 1.38
C GLU A 28 -25.86 7.64 2.46
N THR A 29 -24.89 8.37 3.02
CA THR A 29 -25.16 9.46 3.98
C THR A 29 -25.91 10.62 3.32
N MET A 30 -25.57 10.97 2.07
CA MET A 30 -26.30 11.97 1.29
C MET A 30 -27.72 11.50 0.94
N ALA A 31 -27.91 10.22 0.65
CA ALA A 31 -29.22 9.66 0.35
C ALA A 31 -30.16 9.65 1.57
N THR A 32 -29.62 9.46 2.77
CA THR A 32 -30.41 9.36 4.01
C THR A 32 -30.64 10.71 4.70
N GLN A 33 -29.65 11.61 4.69
CA GLN A 33 -29.71 12.90 5.40
C GLN A 33 -29.88 14.11 4.48
N GLY A 34 -29.91 13.90 3.16
CA GLY A 34 -29.95 14.96 2.15
C GLY A 34 -28.61 15.70 2.01
N THR A 35 -28.53 16.60 1.03
CA THR A 35 -27.32 17.38 0.70
C THR A 35 -27.04 18.54 1.68
N GLY A 36 -27.84 18.66 2.76
CA GLY A 36 -27.88 19.85 3.61
C GLY A 36 -26.75 19.99 4.64
N ASN A 37 -25.96 18.94 4.90
CA ASN A 37 -24.89 18.99 5.91
C ASN A 37 -23.50 18.83 5.26
N PRO A 38 -22.87 19.94 4.80
CA PRO A 38 -21.54 19.91 4.17
C PRO A 38 -20.44 19.35 5.09
N ARG A 39 -20.67 19.36 6.41
CA ARG A 39 -19.73 18.82 7.40
C ARG A 39 -19.65 17.30 7.35
N LEU A 40 -20.78 16.62 7.11
CA LEU A 40 -20.84 15.17 6.92
C LEU A 40 -20.18 14.76 5.60
N MET A 41 -20.41 15.54 4.53
CA MET A 41 -19.76 15.31 3.24
C MET A 41 -18.23 15.46 3.36
N ALA A 42 -17.74 16.51 4.01
CA ALA A 42 -16.32 16.73 4.25
C ALA A 42 -15.69 15.59 5.08
N SER A 43 -16.39 15.13 6.12
CA SER A 43 -15.95 13.99 6.94
C SER A 43 -15.87 12.69 6.13
N GLY A 44 -16.85 12.44 5.27
CA GLY A 44 -16.90 11.26 4.41
C GLY A 44 -15.77 11.22 3.37
N ILE A 45 -15.49 12.37 2.75
CA ILE A 45 -14.37 12.49 1.79
C ILE A 45 -13.03 12.29 2.52
N SER A 46 -12.87 12.86 3.72
CA SER A 46 -11.68 12.64 4.53
C SER A 46 -11.51 11.17 4.93
N MET A 47 -12.61 10.45 5.20
CA MET A 47 -12.58 9.02 5.46
C MET A 47 -12.08 8.24 4.24
N ALA A 48 -12.46 8.64 3.03
CA ALA A 48 -12.04 7.98 1.79
C ALA A 48 -10.54 8.16 1.49
N THR A 49 -9.91 9.26 1.92
CA THR A 49 -8.48 9.52 1.63
C THR A 49 -7.51 8.80 2.56
N ILE A 50 -7.92 8.49 3.80
CA ILE A 50 -7.08 7.82 4.81
C ILE A 50 -6.57 6.44 4.32
N PRO A 51 -7.41 5.54 3.77
CA PRO A 51 -6.97 4.25 3.22
C PRO A 51 -5.93 4.39 2.10
N THR A 52 -6.06 5.41 1.24
CA THR A 52 -5.09 5.65 0.16
C THR A 52 -3.73 6.02 0.74
N MET A 53 -3.69 6.94 1.69
CA MET A 53 -2.45 7.34 2.35
C MET A 53 -1.80 6.17 3.08
N ALA A 54 -2.59 5.37 3.82
CA ALA A 54 -2.09 4.18 4.50
C ALA A 54 -1.51 3.15 3.51
N GLY A 55 -2.21 2.89 2.40
CA GLY A 55 -1.75 1.97 1.36
C GLY A 55 -0.45 2.42 0.69
N MET A 56 -0.29 3.73 0.43
CA MET A 56 0.95 4.28 -0.12
C MET A 56 2.12 4.23 0.87
N VAL A 57 1.90 4.55 2.15
CA VAL A 57 2.94 4.48 3.19
C VAL A 57 3.43 3.03 3.37
N ALA A 58 2.51 2.06 3.39
CA ALA A 58 2.84 0.65 3.46
C ALA A 58 3.64 0.19 2.23
N ALA A 59 3.22 0.60 1.03
CA ALA A 59 3.92 0.27 -0.21
C ALA A 59 5.33 0.86 -0.27
N LEU A 60 5.50 2.14 0.05
CA LEU A 60 6.81 2.80 0.08
C LEU A 60 7.77 2.13 1.07
N SER A 61 7.29 1.85 2.28
CA SER A 61 8.08 1.15 3.30
C SER A 61 8.46 -0.27 2.84
N GLY A 62 7.53 -0.97 2.19
CA GLY A 62 7.74 -2.30 1.64
C GLY A 62 8.77 -2.33 0.51
N VAL A 63 8.75 -1.35 -0.41
CA VAL A 63 9.74 -1.22 -1.48
C VAL A 63 11.13 -0.99 -0.88
N PHE A 64 11.24 -0.08 0.09
CA PHE A 64 12.49 0.21 0.78
C PHE A 64 13.09 -1.02 1.48
N PHE A 65 12.25 -1.81 2.17
CA PHE A 65 12.71 -3.03 2.81
C PHE A 65 13.12 -4.11 1.78
N SER A 66 12.32 -4.28 0.73
CA SER A 66 12.59 -5.28 -0.32
C SER A 66 13.92 -5.02 -1.04
N THR A 67 14.23 -3.76 -1.36
CA THR A 67 15.50 -3.38 -2.01
C THR A 67 16.69 -3.60 -1.08
N ARG A 68 16.56 -3.29 0.21
CA ARG A 68 17.63 -3.52 1.19
C ARG A 68 17.90 -5.02 1.40
N LEU A 69 16.87 -5.85 1.38
CA LEU A 69 17.00 -7.31 1.46
C LEU A 69 17.63 -7.89 0.20
N GLU A 70 17.27 -7.38 -0.99
CA GLU A 70 17.88 -7.80 -2.27
C GLU A 70 19.37 -7.50 -2.31
N ALA A 71 19.77 -6.31 -1.84
CA ALA A 71 21.18 -5.91 -1.75
C ALA A 71 21.98 -6.86 -0.82
N ARG A 72 21.41 -7.23 0.34
CA ARG A 72 22.04 -8.19 1.25
C ARG A 72 22.08 -9.60 0.67
N ALA A 73 21.02 -10.05 0.01
CA ALA A 73 20.95 -11.37 -0.62
C ALA A 73 21.98 -11.49 -1.76
N LYS A 74 22.18 -10.43 -2.54
CA LYS A 74 23.19 -10.39 -3.60
C LYS A 74 24.61 -10.51 -3.03
N MET A 75 24.93 -9.72 -2.00
CA MET A 75 26.23 -9.75 -1.32
C MET A 75 26.51 -11.13 -0.69
N ALA A 76 25.49 -11.76 -0.10
CA ALA A 76 25.61 -13.10 0.46
C ALA A 76 25.84 -14.17 -0.63
N LYS A 77 25.16 -14.02 -1.78
CA LYS A 77 25.32 -14.92 -2.94
C LYS A 77 26.71 -14.79 -3.55
N GLU A 78 27.24 -13.58 -3.72
CA GLU A 78 28.60 -13.35 -4.21
C GLU A 78 29.65 -13.98 -3.29
N LYS A 79 29.53 -13.81 -1.96
CA LYS A 79 30.41 -14.50 -1.01
C LYS A 79 30.35 -16.02 -1.10
N LEU A 80 29.16 -16.58 -1.35
CA LEU A 80 28.98 -18.02 -1.46
C LEU A 80 29.62 -18.56 -2.74
N ILE A 81 29.49 -17.85 -3.87
CA ILE A 81 30.10 -18.21 -5.16
C ILE A 81 31.62 -18.13 -5.08
N ASP A 82 32.16 -17.10 -4.44
CA ASP A 82 33.61 -16.90 -4.28
C ASP A 82 34.24 -17.92 -3.31
N SER A 83 33.43 -18.52 -2.42
CA SER A 83 33.86 -19.59 -1.51
C SER A 83 33.75 -20.99 -2.13
N LEU A 84 33.19 -21.15 -3.33
CA LEU A 84 33.24 -22.43 -4.02
C LEU A 84 34.61 -22.60 -4.70
N PRO A 85 35.39 -23.65 -4.37
CA PRO A 85 36.64 -23.91 -5.04
C PRO A 85 36.36 -24.16 -6.54
N HIS A 86 37.08 -23.44 -7.40
CA HIS A 86 37.18 -23.77 -8.81
C HIS A 86 37.73 -25.20 -8.94
N HIS A 87 36.86 -26.16 -9.22
CA HIS A 87 37.21 -27.47 -9.79
C HIS A 87 36.50 -27.62 -11.12
#